data_AF-A0A946CDH0-F1
#
_entry.id   AF-A0A946CDH0-F1
#
_cell.length_a   1.000
_cell.length_b   1.000
_cell.length_c   1.000
_cell.angle_alpha   90.00
_cell.angle_beta   90.00
_cell.angle_gamma   90.00
#
_symmetry.space_group_name_H-M   'P 1'
#
loop_
_entity.id
_entity.type
_entity.pdbx_description
1 polymer ?
#
loop_
_entity_poly.entity_id
_entity_poly.type
_entity_poly.pdbx_seq_one_letter_code
_entity_poly.pdbx_strand_id
1 'polypeptide(L)'
;MAFDLTSFFKDPDWFHRFDEYVLAQGKKLSSPRFLSALNLEKVDDGYLLTARSDEHDAEINLWPESDSRWGFDSSCTCQFGSFCPHAAAALLRASRPNTLARLMRGGGTTPSTTQLQKEEAVVVKDDKIYKPTFHLEVAEEPARARVVQLLLQALKMKQRETWLVARPSVHYGPHNFPLIKTSSESQVTRDKPAEFRAIEQLTKLGLTNLSTNPTYRFLLSLAKKQSSELSVEGCWFPDPHLSTPSVYWPWFRAKAARMLAEAEWQITIDENFGHDVHELSDDEIEASLVPAAGGWFTLSVGIDLDGKRLDLLPILTSLLDSDTIEQLQELDDNEPHLIYLP
;
A
#
# COMPACT_ATOMS: atom_id res chain seq x y z
N MET A 1 29.35 16.71 -16.47
CA MET A 1 30.23 16.71 -15.29
C MET A 1 30.03 15.38 -14.58
N ALA A 2 31.08 14.70 -14.13
CA ALA A 2 30.91 13.38 -13.49
C ALA A 2 30.13 13.56 -12.17
N PHE A 3 29.03 12.83 -12.01
CA PHE A 3 28.25 12.82 -10.78
C PHE A 3 29.15 12.39 -9.63
N ASP A 4 29.46 13.32 -8.72
CA ASP A 4 30.33 13.03 -7.58
C ASP A 4 29.50 12.33 -6.49
N LEU A 5 29.53 11.01 -6.46
CA LEU A 5 28.88 10.22 -5.40
C LEU A 5 29.41 10.59 -4.01
N THR A 6 30.62 11.17 -3.91
CA THR A 6 31.16 11.57 -2.62
C THR A 6 30.42 12.76 -2.00
N SER A 7 29.69 13.56 -2.79
CA SER A 7 28.84 14.63 -2.26
C SER A 7 27.67 14.05 -1.45
N PHE A 8 27.00 13.02 -1.97
CA PHE A 8 25.88 12.34 -1.30
C PHE A 8 26.28 11.80 0.08
N PHE A 9 27.42 11.13 0.19
CA PHE A 9 27.85 10.53 1.46
C PHE A 9 28.37 11.54 2.49
N LYS A 10 28.76 12.76 2.05
CA LYS A 10 29.18 13.85 2.92
C LYS A 10 28.00 14.71 3.39
N ASP A 11 26.92 14.74 2.63
CA ASP A 11 25.71 15.48 2.95
C ASP A 11 24.82 14.68 3.92
N PRO A 12 24.45 15.23 5.10
CA PRO A 12 23.49 14.59 5.98
C PRO A 12 22.05 14.65 5.48
N ASP A 13 21.75 15.30 4.35
CA ASP A 13 20.38 15.48 3.86
C ASP A 13 19.60 14.17 3.83
N TRP A 14 20.19 13.07 3.33
CA TRP A 14 19.52 11.76 3.25
C TRP A 14 19.01 11.20 4.59
N PHE A 15 19.43 11.74 5.74
CA PHE A 15 18.94 11.35 7.06
C PHE A 15 17.44 11.58 7.18
N HIS A 16 16.87 12.62 6.53
CA HIS A 16 15.43 12.92 6.60
C HIS A 16 14.54 11.79 6.07
N ARG A 17 15.12 10.86 5.30
CA ARG A 17 14.41 9.70 4.74
C ARG A 17 14.31 8.53 5.71
N PHE A 18 14.95 8.62 6.87
CA PHE A 18 14.90 7.63 7.92
C PHE A 18 14.27 8.23 9.17
N ASP A 19 13.47 7.41 9.85
CA ASP A 19 12.99 7.74 11.18
C ASP A 19 14.17 7.85 12.18
N GLU A 20 14.05 8.73 13.18
CA GLU A 20 15.11 8.97 14.19
C GLU A 20 15.50 7.69 14.94
N TYR A 21 14.53 6.84 15.27
CA TYR A 21 14.76 5.54 15.90
C TYR A 21 15.55 4.60 14.97
N VAL A 22 15.23 4.61 13.67
CA VAL A 22 15.93 3.81 12.67
C VAL A 22 17.39 4.27 12.53
N LEU A 23 17.64 5.58 12.49
CA LEU A 23 19.00 6.12 12.45
C LEU A 23 19.81 5.76 13.70
N ALA A 24 19.19 5.85 14.89
CA ALA A 24 19.83 5.48 16.14
C ALA A 24 20.22 3.99 16.18
N GLN A 25 19.36 3.11 15.68
CA GLN A 25 19.66 1.67 15.58
C GLN A 25 20.69 1.38 14.48
N GLY A 26 20.55 2.02 13.32
CA GLY A 26 21.50 1.91 12.22
C GLY A 26 22.91 2.33 12.62
N LYS A 27 23.04 3.36 13.47
CA LYS A 27 24.34 3.78 14.02
C LYS A 27 25.03 2.66 14.81
N LYS A 28 24.28 1.88 15.60
CA LYS A 28 24.80 0.73 16.36
C LYS A 28 25.24 -0.40 15.42
N LEU A 29 24.40 -0.70 14.41
CA LEU A 29 24.66 -1.75 13.42
C LEU A 29 25.76 -1.37 12.42
N SER A 30 26.08 -0.08 12.24
CA SER A 30 27.17 0.40 11.35
C SER A 30 28.59 0.02 11.82
N SER A 31 28.70 -0.64 12.96
CA SER A 31 29.96 -1.15 13.50
C SER A 31 30.42 -2.38 12.69
N PRO A 32 31.73 -2.59 12.49
CA PRO A 32 32.24 -3.79 11.81
C PRO A 32 31.84 -5.10 12.49
N ARG A 33 31.41 -5.04 13.75
CA ARG A 33 30.95 -6.20 14.52
C ARG A 33 29.65 -6.79 13.96
N PHE A 34 28.76 -5.95 13.45
CA PHE A 34 27.42 -6.36 12.98
C PHE A 34 27.35 -6.34 11.46
N LEU A 35 28.02 -5.37 10.83
CA LEU A 35 28.06 -5.22 9.38
C LEU A 35 29.21 -6.05 8.79
N SER A 36 28.90 -7.31 8.51
CA SER A 36 29.84 -8.33 8.05
C SER A 36 30.23 -8.17 6.57
N ALA A 37 29.38 -7.51 5.77
CA ALA A 37 29.67 -7.21 4.37
C ALA A 37 29.28 -5.79 3.98
N LEU A 38 30.07 -5.19 3.08
CA LEU A 38 29.76 -3.89 2.47
C LEU A 38 30.47 -3.76 1.13
N ASN A 39 29.72 -3.63 0.06
CA ASN A 39 30.26 -3.46 -1.29
C ASN A 39 29.52 -2.35 -2.03
N LEU A 40 30.23 -1.64 -2.89
CA LEU A 40 29.69 -0.60 -3.74
C LEU A 40 30.06 -0.92 -5.18
N GLU A 41 29.07 -1.10 -6.03
CA GLU A 41 29.22 -1.41 -7.43
C GLU A 41 28.67 -0.26 -8.28
N LYS A 42 29.32 0.01 -9.41
CA LYS A 42 28.82 0.96 -10.40
C LYS A 42 27.89 0.22 -11.36
N VAL A 43 26.66 0.69 -11.48
CA VAL A 43 25.64 0.17 -12.42
C VAL A 43 25.35 1.22 -13.51
N ASP A 44 24.61 0.83 -14.55
CA ASP A 44 24.43 1.65 -15.77
C ASP A 44 24.00 3.10 -15.48
N ASP A 45 23.05 3.30 -14.56
CA ASP A 45 22.50 4.63 -14.20
C ASP A 45 22.83 5.08 -12.76
N GLY A 46 23.88 4.55 -12.14
CA GLY A 46 24.24 4.97 -10.78
C GLY A 46 25.14 3.99 -10.01
N TYR A 47 24.80 3.74 -8.76
CA TYR A 47 25.55 2.86 -7.87
C TYR A 47 24.64 1.96 -7.05
N LEU A 48 25.09 0.73 -6.83
CA LEU A 48 24.45 -0.23 -5.94
C LEU A 48 25.35 -0.45 -4.71
N LEU A 49 24.85 -0.06 -3.54
CA LEU A 49 25.49 -0.34 -2.26
C LEU A 49 24.81 -1.57 -1.62
N THR A 50 25.56 -2.65 -1.46
CA THR A 50 25.10 -3.86 -0.79
C THR A 50 25.74 -3.99 0.58
N ALA A 51 24.98 -4.44 1.57
CA ALA A 51 25.48 -4.67 2.91
C ALA A 51 24.86 -5.92 3.52
N ARG A 52 25.64 -6.64 4.33
CA ARG A 52 25.14 -7.71 5.18
C ARG A 52 25.32 -7.31 6.62
N SER A 53 24.23 -7.33 7.38
CA SER A 53 24.25 -7.08 8.82
C SER A 53 23.50 -8.20 9.53
N ASP A 54 24.18 -8.88 10.44
CA ASP A 54 23.69 -10.11 11.07
C ASP A 54 23.31 -11.17 10.00
N GLU A 55 22.03 -11.54 9.91
CA GLU A 55 21.45 -12.47 8.93
C GLU A 55 20.72 -11.76 7.78
N HIS A 56 20.75 -10.42 7.74
CA HIS A 56 19.99 -9.65 6.78
C HIS A 56 20.88 -9.01 5.73
N ASP A 57 20.44 -9.13 4.48
CA ASP A 57 21.07 -8.51 3.32
C ASP A 57 20.27 -7.25 2.97
N ALA A 58 20.96 -6.13 2.81
CA ALA A 58 20.41 -4.82 2.47
C ALA A 58 21.04 -4.32 1.17
N GLU A 59 20.20 -3.77 0.30
CA GLU A 59 20.57 -3.22 -1.00
C GLU A 59 20.09 -1.77 -1.05
N ILE A 60 20.96 -0.87 -1.49
CA ILE A 60 20.67 0.55 -1.63
C ILE A 60 21.04 0.96 -3.05
N ASN A 61 20.01 1.30 -3.83
CA ASN A 61 20.16 1.81 -5.19
C ASN A 61 20.32 3.32 -5.11
N LEU A 62 21.37 3.87 -5.72
CA LEU A 62 21.73 5.28 -5.73
C LEU A 62 21.73 5.77 -7.17
N TRP A 63 20.98 6.82 -7.49
CA TRP A 63 20.90 7.39 -8.85
C TRP A 63 20.98 8.92 -8.81
N PRO A 64 21.51 9.58 -9.86
CA PRO A 64 21.48 11.03 -9.95
C PRO A 64 20.05 11.52 -10.24
N GLU A 65 19.53 12.44 -9.43
CA GLU A 65 18.26 13.14 -9.68
C GLU A 65 18.48 14.44 -10.47
N SER A 66 19.64 15.09 -10.29
CA SER A 66 20.06 16.29 -11.01
C SER A 66 21.59 16.44 -10.95
N ASP A 67 22.15 17.48 -11.59
CA ASP A 67 23.60 17.74 -11.65
C ASP A 67 24.31 17.77 -10.29
N SER A 68 23.57 17.95 -9.18
CA SER A 68 24.11 18.02 -7.82
C SER A 68 23.34 17.23 -6.76
N ARG A 69 22.26 16.53 -7.12
CA ARG A 69 21.41 15.78 -6.16
C ARG A 69 21.37 14.29 -6.51
N TRP A 70 21.49 13.47 -5.46
CA TRP A 70 21.38 12.02 -5.54
C TRP A 70 20.07 11.55 -4.89
N GLY A 71 19.33 10.72 -5.60
CA GLY A 71 18.23 9.93 -5.07
C GLY A 71 18.70 8.55 -4.64
N PHE A 72 17.94 7.91 -3.76
CA PHE A 72 18.18 6.50 -3.42
C PHE A 72 16.92 5.75 -3.00
N ASP A 73 16.96 4.43 -3.04
CA ASP A 73 15.97 3.58 -2.39
C ASP A 73 16.70 2.42 -1.72
N SER A 74 16.08 1.83 -0.70
CA SER A 74 16.67 0.69 -0.01
C SER A 74 15.68 -0.46 0.08
N SER A 75 16.20 -1.67 -0.10
CA SER A 75 15.49 -2.91 0.19
C SER A 75 16.35 -3.77 1.11
N CYS A 76 15.74 -4.65 1.88
CA CYS A 76 16.43 -5.50 2.83
C CYS A 76 15.58 -6.71 3.15
N THR A 77 16.24 -7.84 3.41
CA THR A 77 15.58 -9.09 3.82
C THR A 77 15.00 -9.03 5.24
N CYS A 78 15.26 -7.94 5.98
CA CYS A 78 14.70 -7.75 7.32
C CYS A 78 13.24 -7.35 7.31
N GLN A 79 12.59 -7.48 8.46
CA GLN A 79 11.18 -7.14 8.66
C GLN A 79 10.79 -5.70 8.27
N PHE A 80 11.74 -4.77 8.22
CA PHE A 80 11.52 -3.39 7.81
C PHE A 80 11.41 -3.23 6.28
N GLY A 81 12.01 -4.15 5.50
CA GLY A 81 12.02 -4.07 4.04
C GLY A 81 12.85 -2.89 3.56
N SER A 82 12.23 -1.72 3.45
CA SER A 82 12.88 -0.47 3.02
C SER A 82 13.16 0.48 4.18
N PHE A 83 14.15 1.36 4.01
CA PHE A 83 14.55 2.39 4.97
C PHE A 83 14.72 1.83 6.38
N CYS A 84 15.37 0.66 6.46
CA CYS A 84 15.54 -0.10 7.69
C CYS A 84 16.82 0.28 8.45
N PRO A 85 16.98 -0.18 9.71
CA PRO A 85 18.24 0.00 10.44
C PRO A 85 19.47 -0.57 9.72
N HIS A 86 19.32 -1.64 8.93
CA HIS A 86 20.43 -2.21 8.15
C HIS A 86 20.82 -1.33 6.96
N ALA A 87 19.84 -0.75 6.26
CA ALA A 87 20.09 0.20 5.18
C ALA A 87 20.72 1.50 5.71
N ALA A 88 20.21 2.01 6.83
CA ALA A 88 20.82 3.13 7.54
C ALA A 88 22.25 2.80 7.99
N ALA A 89 22.50 1.60 8.51
CA ALA A 89 23.82 1.14 8.90
C ALA A 89 24.82 1.10 7.73
N ALA A 90 24.37 0.61 6.57
CA ALA A 90 25.15 0.58 5.35
C ALA A 90 25.57 1.98 4.89
N LEU A 91 24.60 2.90 4.81
CA LEU A 91 24.84 4.30 4.44
C LEU A 91 25.77 5.01 5.46
N LEU A 92 25.50 4.88 6.75
CA LEU A 92 26.34 5.46 7.82
C LEU A 92 27.76 4.90 7.79
N ARG A 93 27.93 3.61 7.44
CA ARG A 93 29.25 3.01 7.33
C ARG A 93 29.98 3.50 6.07
N ALA A 94 29.28 3.57 4.95
CA ALA A 94 29.80 4.07 3.69
C ALA A 94 30.19 5.56 3.78
N SER A 95 29.47 6.39 4.56
CA SER A 95 29.80 7.80 4.81
C SER A 95 31.13 8.05 5.54
N ARG A 96 31.78 7.03 6.10
CA ARG A 96 33.08 7.23 6.76
C ARG A 96 34.18 7.44 5.71
N PRO A 97 35.02 8.49 5.80
CA PRO A 97 35.98 8.86 4.75
C PRO A 97 36.87 7.70 4.26
N ASN A 98 37.42 6.92 5.20
CA ASN A 98 38.27 5.76 4.86
C ASN A 98 37.50 4.61 4.22
N THR A 99 36.23 4.42 4.60
CA THR A 99 35.38 3.37 4.03
C THR A 99 34.93 3.75 2.63
N LEU A 100 34.47 4.99 2.44
CA LEU A 100 34.10 5.53 1.14
C LEU A 100 35.26 5.44 0.14
N ALA A 101 36.45 5.92 0.53
CA ALA A 101 37.62 5.89 -0.33
C ALA A 101 38.01 4.45 -0.74
N ARG A 102 37.77 3.47 0.14
CA ARG A 102 38.00 2.05 -0.14
C ARG A 102 36.94 1.50 -1.13
N LEU A 103 35.67 1.77 -0.88
CA LEU A 103 34.55 1.36 -1.72
C LEU A 103 34.65 1.95 -3.14
N MET A 104 34.99 3.23 -3.26
CA MET A 104 35.18 3.90 -4.56
C MET A 104 36.34 3.34 -5.40
N ARG A 105 37.30 2.65 -4.77
CA ARG A 105 38.39 1.94 -5.44
C ARG A 105 38.06 0.46 -5.75
N GLY A 106 36.80 0.04 -5.54
CA GLY A 106 36.36 -1.34 -5.69
C GLY A 106 36.70 -2.26 -4.51
N GLY A 107 37.16 -1.70 -3.37
CA GLY A 107 37.53 -2.48 -2.19
C GLY A 107 36.33 -2.79 -1.30
N GLY A 108 35.61 -3.87 -1.60
CA GLY A 108 34.55 -4.44 -0.77
C GLY A 108 35.05 -5.15 0.49
N THR A 109 34.16 -5.37 1.46
CA THR A 109 34.31 -6.38 2.53
C THR A 109 33.31 -7.49 2.18
N THR A 110 33.74 -8.59 1.56
CA THR A 110 32.84 -9.65 1.06
C THR A 110 32.48 -10.69 2.13
N PRO A 111 31.29 -11.33 1.99
CA PRO A 111 31.28 -12.68 1.46
C PRO A 111 30.50 -12.73 0.15
N SER A 112 31.14 -13.26 -0.89
CA SER A 112 30.51 -13.52 -2.19
C SER A 112 29.40 -14.56 -2.02
N THR A 113 28.22 -14.23 -2.55
CA THR A 113 27.14 -15.12 -2.99
C THR A 113 26.98 -16.44 -2.22
N THR A 114 26.19 -16.41 -1.14
CA THR A 114 25.27 -17.52 -0.92
C THR A 114 24.08 -17.25 -1.82
N GLN A 115 24.14 -17.78 -3.05
CA GLN A 115 22.95 -18.32 -3.68
C GLN A 115 22.32 -19.23 -2.61
N LEU A 116 21.30 -18.73 -1.91
CA LEU A 116 20.27 -19.62 -1.44
C LEU A 116 19.94 -20.46 -2.67
N GLN A 117 20.08 -21.78 -2.57
CA GLN A 117 19.40 -22.71 -3.46
C GLN A 117 17.90 -22.54 -3.27
N LYS A 118 17.37 -21.36 -3.62
CA LYS A 118 16.16 -21.27 -4.40
C LYS A 118 16.57 -21.97 -5.67
N GLU A 119 15.90 -23.06 -6.02
CA GLU A 119 15.99 -23.61 -7.37
C GLU A 119 15.97 -22.39 -8.30
N GLU A 120 17.13 -22.09 -8.91
CA GLU A 120 17.24 -21.10 -9.94
C GLU A 120 16.45 -21.72 -11.09
N ALA A 121 15.13 -21.50 -11.06
CA ALA A 121 14.41 -21.32 -12.29
C ALA A 121 15.15 -20.17 -12.96
N VAL A 122 16.10 -20.54 -13.83
CA VAL A 122 16.73 -19.64 -14.79
C VAL A 122 15.58 -18.82 -15.34
N VAL A 123 15.54 -17.55 -14.96
CA VAL A 123 14.50 -16.62 -15.39
C VAL A 123 14.79 -16.42 -16.87
N VAL A 124 14.21 -17.29 -17.71
CA VAL A 124 14.29 -17.17 -19.16
C VAL A 124 13.63 -15.84 -19.48
N LYS A 125 14.44 -14.89 -19.93
CA LYS A 125 13.95 -13.56 -20.30
C LYS A 125 13.08 -13.71 -21.55
N ASP A 126 11.85 -13.23 -21.45
CA ASP A 126 11.01 -13.02 -22.62
C ASP A 126 11.37 -11.64 -23.19
N ASP A 127 11.98 -11.64 -24.37
CA ASP A 127 12.42 -10.42 -25.07
C ASP A 127 11.25 -9.63 -25.68
N LYS A 128 10.02 -10.13 -25.58
CA LYS A 128 8.83 -9.44 -26.09
C LYS A 128 8.43 -8.30 -25.16
N ILE A 129 8.20 -7.13 -25.77
CA ILE A 129 7.70 -5.95 -25.05
C ILE A 129 6.18 -6.04 -24.95
N TYR A 130 5.66 -6.09 -23.73
CA TYR A 130 4.22 -6.12 -23.44
C TYR A 130 3.76 -4.77 -22.90
N LYS A 131 2.55 -4.34 -23.30
CA LYS A 131 1.87 -3.20 -22.66
C LYS A 131 1.30 -3.67 -21.30
N PRO A 132 1.53 -2.94 -20.19
CA PRO A 132 0.94 -3.30 -18.90
C PRO A 132 -0.58 -3.20 -18.94
N THR A 133 -1.24 -4.13 -18.25
CA THR A 133 -2.67 -4.07 -17.95
C THR A 133 -2.87 -4.26 -16.45
N PHE A 134 -3.66 -3.39 -15.83
CA PHE A 134 -3.81 -3.34 -14.38
C PHE A 134 -5.10 -4.01 -13.95
N HIS A 135 -4.99 -4.87 -12.95
CA HIS A 135 -6.11 -5.62 -12.42
C HIS A 135 -6.23 -5.37 -10.93
N LEU A 136 -7.45 -5.33 -10.43
CA LEU A 136 -7.75 -5.22 -9.01
C LEU A 136 -8.77 -6.28 -8.64
N GLU A 137 -8.35 -7.25 -7.83
CA GLU A 137 -9.26 -8.21 -7.21
C GLU A 137 -9.64 -7.71 -5.82
N VAL A 138 -10.92 -7.74 -5.49
CA VAL A 138 -11.40 -7.49 -4.13
C VAL A 138 -12.26 -8.67 -3.66
N ALA A 139 -11.96 -9.18 -2.46
CA ALA A 139 -12.58 -10.40 -1.96
C ALA A 139 -12.82 -10.33 -0.44
N GLU A 140 -13.88 -11.03 0.01
CA GLU A 140 -14.08 -11.34 1.42
C GLU A 140 -13.41 -12.68 1.73
N GLU A 141 -12.53 -12.70 2.73
CA GLU A 141 -11.78 -13.89 3.07
C GLU A 141 -11.90 -14.22 4.55
N PRO A 142 -11.70 -15.49 4.94
CA PRO A 142 -11.56 -15.86 6.34
C PRO A 142 -10.34 -15.18 6.99
N ALA A 143 -10.57 -14.44 8.07
CA ALA A 143 -9.53 -13.83 8.90
C ALA A 143 -8.89 -14.86 9.86
N ARG A 144 -8.49 -16.02 9.32
CA ARG A 144 -7.88 -17.12 10.11
C ARG A 144 -6.48 -16.78 10.59
N ALA A 145 -5.79 -15.94 9.83
CA ALA A 145 -4.43 -15.53 10.14
C ALA A 145 -4.42 -14.67 11.41
N ARG A 146 -3.57 -15.03 12.38
CA ARG A 146 -3.43 -14.25 13.63
C ARG A 146 -3.10 -12.79 13.35
N VAL A 147 -2.34 -12.56 12.29
CA VAL A 147 -1.96 -11.23 11.82
C VAL A 147 -3.16 -10.39 11.38
N VAL A 148 -4.08 -10.99 10.64
CA VAL A 148 -5.32 -10.33 10.21
C VAL A 148 -6.23 -10.10 11.42
N GLN A 149 -6.34 -11.07 12.34
CA GLN A 149 -7.15 -10.88 13.55
C GLN A 149 -6.67 -9.71 14.42
N LEU A 150 -5.34 -9.56 14.58
CA LEU A 150 -4.75 -8.44 15.31
C LEU A 150 -4.98 -7.10 14.60
N LEU A 151 -4.88 -7.10 13.26
CA LEU A 151 -5.22 -5.94 12.44
C LEU A 151 -6.68 -5.51 12.68
N LEU A 152 -7.63 -6.43 12.52
CA LEU A 152 -9.06 -6.16 12.73
C LEU A 152 -9.38 -5.73 14.17
N GLN A 153 -8.68 -6.31 15.15
CA GLN A 153 -8.81 -5.92 16.56
C GLN A 153 -8.31 -4.49 16.80
N ALA A 154 -7.16 -4.11 16.24
CA ALA A 154 -6.61 -2.76 16.37
C ALA A 154 -7.52 -1.72 15.72
N LEU A 155 -8.16 -2.08 14.61
CA LEU A 155 -9.17 -1.27 13.92
C LEU A 155 -10.55 -1.29 14.59
N LYS A 156 -10.69 -1.94 15.76
CA LYS A 156 -11.94 -2.06 16.53
C LYS A 156 -13.11 -2.60 15.71
N MET A 157 -12.83 -3.46 14.73
CA MET A 157 -13.90 -4.07 13.92
C MET A 157 -14.75 -5.01 14.78
N LYS A 158 -16.08 -4.92 14.60
CA LYS A 158 -17.06 -5.76 15.28
C LYS A 158 -17.01 -7.20 14.76
N GLN A 159 -16.99 -7.36 13.43
CA GLN A 159 -16.81 -8.65 12.76
C GLN A 159 -15.32 -8.93 12.53
N ARG A 160 -14.86 -10.10 12.97
CA ARG A 160 -13.43 -10.49 12.91
C ARG A 160 -13.20 -11.89 12.37
N GLU A 161 -14.26 -12.56 11.92
CA GLU A 161 -14.19 -13.89 11.30
C GLU A 161 -13.75 -13.79 9.85
N THR A 162 -14.12 -12.69 9.19
CA THR A 162 -13.77 -12.37 7.82
C THR A 162 -13.19 -10.97 7.72
N TRP A 163 -12.53 -10.71 6.60
CA TRP A 163 -12.02 -9.39 6.24
C TRP A 163 -12.14 -9.17 4.73
N LEU A 164 -12.32 -7.91 4.35
CA LEU A 164 -12.38 -7.46 2.96
C LEU A 164 -10.98 -7.00 2.54
N VAL A 165 -10.44 -7.53 1.45
CA VAL A 165 -9.06 -7.27 1.02
C VAL A 165 -9.00 -6.95 -0.47
N ALA A 166 -8.07 -6.08 -0.84
CA ALA A 166 -7.76 -5.74 -2.22
C ALA A 166 -6.41 -6.34 -2.66
N ARG A 167 -6.32 -6.84 -3.89
CA ARG A 167 -5.10 -7.39 -4.50
C ARG A 167 -4.89 -6.79 -5.89
N PRO A 168 -4.13 -5.70 -5.99
CA PRO A 168 -3.79 -5.13 -7.27
C PRO A 168 -2.62 -5.89 -7.92
N SER A 169 -2.74 -6.16 -9.22
CA SER A 169 -1.70 -6.80 -10.03
C SER A 169 -1.50 -6.08 -11.36
N VAL A 170 -0.33 -6.28 -11.94
CA VAL A 170 0.02 -5.84 -13.29
C VAL A 170 0.33 -7.05 -14.15
N HIS A 171 -0.28 -7.11 -15.33
CA HIS A 171 -0.13 -8.20 -16.28
C HIS A 171 0.62 -7.70 -17.52
N TYR A 172 1.69 -8.44 -17.86
CA TYR A 172 2.51 -8.29 -19.06
C TYR A 172 2.38 -9.57 -19.88
N GLY A 173 1.38 -9.63 -20.76
CA GLY A 173 1.05 -10.86 -21.47
C GLY A 173 0.70 -11.99 -20.49
N PRO A 174 1.42 -13.13 -20.50
CA PRO A 174 1.16 -14.24 -19.57
C PRO A 174 1.75 -14.01 -18.16
N HIS A 175 2.56 -12.98 -17.95
CA HIS A 175 3.25 -12.75 -16.68
C HIS A 175 2.45 -11.80 -15.79
N ASN A 176 2.16 -12.22 -14.56
CA ASN A 176 1.47 -11.42 -13.56
C ASN A 176 2.40 -11.08 -12.39
N PHE A 177 2.28 -9.86 -11.88
CA PHE A 177 3.04 -9.41 -10.72
C PHE A 177 2.12 -8.64 -9.77
N PRO A 178 2.22 -8.84 -8.45
CA PRO A 178 1.55 -7.96 -7.50
C PRO A 178 2.08 -6.53 -7.65
N LEU A 179 1.20 -5.53 -7.55
CA LEU A 179 1.58 -4.12 -7.56
C LEU A 179 2.16 -3.73 -6.20
N ILE A 180 3.37 -4.22 -5.97
CA ILE A 180 4.20 -3.89 -4.81
C ILE A 180 5.58 -3.48 -5.31
N LYS A 181 6.28 -2.66 -4.52
CA LYS A 181 7.68 -2.34 -4.80
C LYS A 181 8.53 -3.59 -4.57
N THR A 182 8.77 -4.34 -5.63
CA THR A 182 9.66 -5.51 -5.65
C THR A 182 10.96 -5.18 -6.35
N SER A 183 12.08 -5.57 -5.72
CA SER A 183 13.43 -5.52 -6.29
C SER A 183 13.82 -6.79 -7.04
N SER A 184 12.95 -7.81 -7.06
CA SER A 184 13.26 -9.09 -7.72
C SER A 184 13.36 -8.96 -9.24
N GLU A 185 14.36 -9.63 -9.81
CA GLU A 185 14.48 -9.78 -11.26
C GLU A 185 13.19 -10.36 -11.87
N SER A 186 12.77 -9.78 -12.98
CA SER A 186 11.51 -10.11 -13.65
C SER A 186 11.80 -10.77 -15.00
N GLN A 187 10.96 -11.71 -15.41
CA GLN A 187 11.07 -12.43 -16.69
C GLN A 187 10.85 -11.52 -17.90
N VAL A 188 10.20 -10.38 -17.69
CA VAL A 188 9.85 -9.40 -18.72
C VAL A 188 10.37 -8.02 -18.34
N THR A 189 10.58 -7.18 -19.35
CA THR A 189 10.83 -5.75 -19.14
C THR A 189 9.56 -5.09 -18.59
N ARG A 190 9.61 -4.70 -17.31
CA ARG A 190 8.51 -4.04 -16.62
C ARG A 190 8.54 -2.53 -16.83
N ASP A 191 7.41 -1.96 -17.23
CA ASP A 191 7.17 -0.52 -17.26
C ASP A 191 6.96 0.02 -15.84
N LYS A 192 8.08 0.24 -15.13
CA LYS A 192 8.08 0.76 -13.75
C LYS A 192 7.37 2.12 -13.62
N PRO A 193 7.52 3.09 -14.55
CA PRO A 193 6.74 4.32 -14.51
C PRO A 193 5.22 4.11 -14.59
N ALA A 194 4.74 3.16 -15.39
CA ALA A 194 3.31 2.83 -15.44
C ALA A 194 2.83 2.15 -14.14
N GLU A 195 3.59 1.20 -13.61
CA GLU A 195 3.28 0.55 -12.32
C GLU A 195 3.22 1.56 -11.18
N PHE A 196 4.15 2.52 -11.14
CA PHE A 196 4.17 3.57 -10.14
C PHE A 196 2.93 4.46 -10.20
N ARG A 197 2.52 4.86 -11.41
CA ARG A 197 1.26 5.62 -11.61
C ARG A 197 0.04 4.84 -11.15
N ALA A 198 -0.01 3.52 -11.41
CA ALA A 198 -1.09 2.65 -10.94
C ALA A 198 -1.14 2.58 -9.40
N ILE A 199 0.02 2.44 -8.74
CA ILE A 199 0.13 2.48 -7.27
C ILE A 199 -0.36 3.83 -6.72
N GLU A 200 0.01 4.95 -7.35
CA GLU A 200 -0.47 6.28 -6.97
C GLU A 200 -1.98 6.42 -7.12
N GLN A 201 -2.58 5.89 -8.18
CA GLN A 201 -4.03 5.91 -8.40
C GLN A 201 -4.76 5.23 -7.24
N LEU A 202 -4.34 4.01 -6.87
CA LEU A 202 -4.92 3.28 -5.75
C LEU A 202 -4.72 4.01 -4.41
N THR A 203 -3.55 4.62 -4.22
CA THR A 203 -3.24 5.40 -3.00
C THR A 203 -4.12 6.64 -2.89
N LYS A 204 -4.36 7.36 -4.00
CA LYS A 204 -5.28 8.52 -4.06
C LYS A 204 -6.72 8.11 -3.76
N LEU A 205 -7.10 6.89 -4.11
CA LEU A 205 -8.41 6.30 -3.77
C LEU A 205 -8.42 5.66 -2.38
N GLY A 206 -7.43 5.92 -1.53
CA GLY A 206 -7.42 5.51 -0.13
C GLY A 206 -7.09 4.04 0.13
N LEU A 207 -6.56 3.29 -0.84
CA LEU A 207 -5.95 1.98 -0.57
C LEU A 207 -4.47 2.14 -0.26
N THR A 208 -3.98 1.33 0.67
CA THR A 208 -2.55 1.27 1.01
C THR A 208 -2.09 -0.17 1.11
N ASN A 209 -0.85 -0.43 0.71
CA ASN A 209 -0.27 -1.75 0.85
C ASN A 209 0.04 -2.04 2.32
N LEU A 210 -0.47 -3.17 2.83
CA LEU A 210 -0.32 -3.60 4.22
C LEU A 210 1.14 -3.71 4.65
N SER A 211 2.02 -4.16 3.76
CA SER A 211 3.43 -4.38 4.06
C SER A 211 4.25 -3.10 4.12
N THR A 212 3.79 -2.02 3.47
CA THR A 212 4.52 -0.75 3.38
C THR A 212 3.94 0.35 4.27
N ASN A 213 2.65 0.29 4.63
CA ASN A 213 2.04 1.27 5.53
C ASN A 213 2.60 1.13 6.96
N PRO A 214 3.15 2.19 7.59
CA PRO A 214 3.78 2.10 8.91
C PRO A 214 2.86 1.55 10.02
N THR A 215 1.59 1.96 10.04
CA THR A 215 0.59 1.56 11.03
C THR A 215 0.32 0.07 10.93
N TYR A 216 0.10 -0.42 9.71
CA TYR A 216 -0.12 -1.85 9.47
C TYR A 216 1.14 -2.66 9.67
N ARG A 217 2.29 -2.20 9.19
CA ARG A 217 3.58 -2.90 9.35
C ARG A 217 3.91 -3.14 10.83
N PHE A 218 3.61 -2.19 11.72
CA PHE A 218 3.73 -2.40 13.16
C PHE A 218 2.86 -3.57 13.63
N LEU A 219 1.57 -3.58 13.28
CA LEU A 219 0.64 -4.66 13.65
C LEU A 219 1.04 -6.02 13.05
N LEU A 220 1.46 -6.04 11.78
CA LEU A 220 1.97 -7.24 11.10
C LEU A 220 3.22 -7.78 11.81
N SER A 221 4.12 -6.91 12.25
CA SER A 221 5.36 -7.30 12.94
C SER A 221 5.12 -7.92 14.32
N LEU A 222 4.06 -7.52 15.02
CA LEU A 222 3.66 -8.12 16.30
C LEU A 222 3.20 -9.57 16.11
N ALA A 223 2.50 -9.85 15.00
CA ALA A 223 1.96 -11.16 14.69
C ALA A 223 3.01 -12.16 14.17
N LYS A 224 3.99 -11.68 13.39
CA LYS A 224 5.00 -12.53 12.72
C LYS A 224 6.00 -13.18 13.68
N LYS A 225 6.08 -12.74 14.94
CA LYS A 225 6.83 -13.44 16.00
C LYS A 225 6.25 -14.81 16.37
N GLN A 226 5.04 -15.16 15.91
CA GLN A 226 4.28 -16.31 16.41
C GLN A 226 3.75 -17.28 15.34
N SER A 227 3.87 -17.00 14.03
CA SER A 227 3.38 -17.90 12.97
C SER A 227 4.06 -17.70 11.60
N SER A 228 4.39 -18.80 10.92
CA SER A 228 4.93 -18.84 9.54
C SER A 228 3.86 -18.90 8.44
N GLU A 229 2.58 -18.95 8.81
CA GLU A 229 1.46 -19.13 7.88
C GLU A 229 0.73 -17.82 7.65
N LEU A 230 1.08 -17.15 6.54
CA LEU A 230 0.23 -16.43 5.58
C LEU A 230 1.08 -15.39 4.85
N SER A 231 0.97 -15.39 3.51
CA SER A 231 1.49 -14.29 2.70
C SER A 231 0.41 -13.22 2.57
N VAL A 232 0.45 -12.22 3.46
CA VAL A 232 -0.23 -10.91 3.24
C VAL A 232 0.52 -10.05 2.22
N GLU A 233 1.47 -10.65 1.49
CA GLU A 233 2.23 -10.01 0.44
C GLU A 233 1.31 -9.66 -0.72
N GLY A 234 1.44 -8.44 -1.24
CA GLY A 234 0.54 -7.96 -2.30
C GLY A 234 -0.88 -7.60 -1.83
N CYS A 235 -1.21 -7.76 -0.54
CA CYS A 235 -2.50 -7.34 -0.01
C CYS A 235 -2.53 -5.83 0.29
N TRP A 236 -3.60 -5.20 -0.17
CA TRP A 236 -3.92 -3.79 0.04
C TRP A 236 -5.20 -3.67 0.87
N PHE A 237 -5.26 -2.61 1.64
CA PHE A 237 -6.33 -2.38 2.61
C PHE A 237 -6.59 -0.88 2.75
N PRO A 238 -7.76 -0.42 3.23
CA PRO A 238 -8.06 1.00 3.34
C PRO A 238 -7.06 1.71 4.24
N ASP A 239 -6.65 2.93 3.90
CA ASP A 239 -5.75 3.71 4.74
C ASP A 239 -6.46 4.10 6.05
N PRO A 240 -5.93 3.68 7.22
CA PRO A 240 -6.60 3.89 8.50
C PRO A 240 -6.62 5.36 8.93
N HIS A 241 -5.83 6.22 8.28
CA HIS A 241 -5.83 7.66 8.53
C HIS A 241 -6.85 8.41 7.67
N LEU A 242 -7.34 7.80 6.58
CA LEU A 242 -8.28 8.42 5.67
C LEU A 242 -9.71 7.95 5.90
N SER A 243 -9.92 6.66 6.17
CA SER A 243 -11.26 6.10 6.36
C SER A 243 -11.24 4.85 7.23
N THR A 244 -12.42 4.48 7.72
CA THR A 244 -12.62 3.17 8.37
C THR A 244 -13.08 2.15 7.34
N PRO A 245 -12.75 0.85 7.47
CA PRO A 245 -13.20 -0.16 6.51
C PRO A 245 -14.71 -0.19 6.29
N SER A 246 -15.52 0.07 7.34
CA SER A 246 -16.98 0.12 7.25
C SER A 246 -17.52 1.27 6.41
N VAL A 247 -16.76 2.35 6.27
CA VAL A 247 -17.09 3.50 5.40
C VAL A 247 -16.46 3.29 4.03
N TYR A 248 -15.21 2.84 3.99
CA TYR A 248 -14.43 2.72 2.78
C TYR A 248 -15.01 1.72 1.78
N TRP A 249 -15.35 0.51 2.21
CA TRP A 249 -15.72 -0.55 1.25
C TRP A 249 -17.05 -0.30 0.53
N PRO A 250 -18.10 0.23 1.18
CA PRO A 250 -19.29 0.71 0.46
C PRO A 250 -18.97 1.85 -0.50
N TRP A 251 -18.15 2.83 -0.08
CA TRP A 251 -17.69 3.91 -0.98
C TRP A 251 -16.89 3.37 -2.17
N PHE A 252 -16.05 2.36 -1.96
CA PHE A 252 -15.29 1.71 -3.02
C PHE A 252 -16.22 1.11 -4.07
N ARG A 253 -17.24 0.35 -3.64
CA ARG A 253 -18.24 -0.24 -4.54
C ARG A 253 -19.01 0.82 -5.31
N ALA A 254 -19.46 1.87 -4.64
CA ALA A 254 -20.30 2.91 -5.23
C ALA A 254 -19.53 3.84 -6.19
N LYS A 255 -18.28 4.19 -5.87
CA LYS A 255 -17.52 5.25 -6.57
C LYS A 255 -16.18 4.76 -7.09
N ALA A 256 -15.29 4.28 -6.20
CA ALA A 256 -13.90 4.02 -6.58
C ALA A 256 -13.75 2.95 -7.67
N ALA A 257 -14.58 1.91 -7.65
CA ALA A 257 -14.58 0.86 -8.66
C ALA A 257 -14.89 1.43 -10.06
N ARG A 258 -15.89 2.32 -10.18
CA ARG A 258 -16.20 3.00 -11.44
C ARG A 258 -15.04 3.88 -11.91
N MET A 259 -14.45 4.67 -11.01
CA MET A 259 -13.31 5.54 -11.33
C MET A 259 -12.09 4.74 -11.83
N LEU A 260 -11.85 3.56 -11.25
CA LEU A 260 -10.78 2.66 -11.68
C LEU A 260 -11.09 2.04 -13.06
N ALA A 261 -12.34 1.62 -13.30
CA ALA A 261 -12.76 1.10 -14.60
C ALA A 261 -12.63 2.15 -15.72
N GLU A 262 -13.01 3.41 -15.44
CA GLU A 262 -12.79 4.55 -16.35
C GLU A 262 -11.30 4.81 -16.62
N ALA A 263 -10.43 4.47 -15.67
CA ALA A 263 -8.98 4.50 -15.80
C ALA A 263 -8.37 3.21 -16.41
N GLU A 264 -9.18 2.41 -17.11
CA GLU A 264 -8.81 1.16 -17.78
C GLU A 264 -8.34 0.02 -16.86
N TRP A 265 -8.72 0.04 -15.57
CA TRP A 265 -8.48 -1.10 -14.67
C TRP A 265 -9.49 -2.22 -14.91
N GLN A 266 -9.00 -3.47 -14.86
CA GLN A 266 -9.85 -4.65 -14.82
C GLN A 266 -10.17 -5.01 -13.36
N ILE A 267 -11.42 -4.86 -12.96
CA ILE A 267 -11.83 -5.04 -11.57
C ILE A 267 -12.61 -6.34 -11.45
N THR A 268 -12.21 -7.17 -10.50
CA THR A 268 -12.92 -8.40 -10.13
C THR A 268 -13.40 -8.25 -8.69
N ILE A 269 -14.71 -8.26 -8.49
CA ILE A 269 -15.35 -8.17 -7.18
C ILE A 269 -15.94 -9.54 -6.87
N ASP A 270 -15.52 -10.15 -5.76
CA ASP A 270 -16.10 -11.42 -5.29
C ASP A 270 -17.59 -11.24 -4.97
N GLU A 271 -18.39 -12.27 -5.25
CA GLU A 271 -19.85 -12.26 -5.05
C GLU A 271 -20.24 -11.88 -3.62
N ASN A 272 -19.42 -12.25 -2.62
CA ASN A 272 -19.71 -12.00 -1.20
C ASN A 272 -18.94 -10.82 -0.63
N PHE A 273 -18.42 -9.91 -1.46
CA PHE A 273 -17.49 -8.87 -0.99
C PHE A 273 -18.17 -7.74 -0.18
N GLY A 274 -18.47 -7.92 1.10
CA GLY A 274 -19.07 -6.85 1.90
C GLY A 274 -20.47 -6.45 1.44
N HIS A 275 -20.96 -5.27 1.86
CA HIS A 275 -22.33 -4.85 1.59
C HIS A 275 -22.53 -4.36 0.15
N ASP A 276 -23.62 -4.81 -0.47
CA ASP A 276 -24.06 -4.22 -1.72
C ASP A 276 -24.56 -2.78 -1.51
N VAL A 277 -24.34 -1.97 -2.53
CA VAL A 277 -24.79 -0.59 -2.58
C VAL A 277 -26.03 -0.56 -3.47
N HIS A 278 -27.15 -0.19 -2.87
CA HIS A 278 -28.40 0.03 -3.60
C HIS A 278 -28.45 1.46 -4.11
N GLU A 279 -28.56 1.63 -5.42
CA GLU A 279 -28.80 2.93 -6.03
C GLU A 279 -30.31 3.19 -6.07
N LEU A 280 -30.77 4.14 -5.26
CA LEU A 280 -32.18 4.49 -5.16
C LEU A 280 -32.69 5.10 -6.45
N SER A 281 -33.80 4.59 -6.97
CA SER A 281 -34.53 5.20 -8.08
C SER A 281 -35.75 6.01 -7.59
N ASP A 282 -36.22 6.93 -8.43
CA ASP A 282 -37.35 7.81 -8.09
C ASP A 282 -38.64 7.04 -7.76
N ASP A 283 -38.84 5.86 -8.34
CA ASP A 283 -39.99 4.99 -8.11
C ASP A 283 -39.94 4.20 -6.80
N GLU A 284 -38.76 4.08 -6.19
CA GLU A 284 -38.59 3.43 -4.89
C GLU A 284 -38.89 4.37 -3.72
N ILE A 285 -38.99 5.69 -3.97
CA ILE A 285 -39.32 6.70 -2.95
C ILE A 285 -40.83 6.87 -2.85
N GLU A 286 -41.39 6.46 -1.72
CA GLU A 286 -42.82 6.63 -1.41
C GLU A 286 -43.05 7.74 -0.39
N ALA A 287 -43.81 8.76 -0.78
CA ALA A 287 -44.34 9.77 0.15
C ALA A 287 -45.86 9.62 0.28
N SER A 288 -46.34 9.45 1.51
CA SER A 288 -47.76 9.44 1.83
C SER A 288 -48.13 10.60 2.73
N LEU A 289 -49.22 11.28 2.40
CA LEU A 289 -49.80 12.37 3.17
C LEU A 289 -51.22 11.98 3.61
N VAL A 290 -51.42 11.80 4.90
CA VAL A 290 -52.72 11.37 5.45
C VAL A 290 -53.32 12.50 6.29
N PRO A 291 -54.53 13.00 5.95
CA PRO A 291 -55.22 14.00 6.76
C PRO A 291 -55.52 13.52 8.18
N ALA A 292 -55.35 14.40 9.16
CA ALA A 292 -55.65 14.19 10.57
C ALA A 292 -56.67 15.21 11.08
N ALA A 293 -57.21 14.97 12.27
CA ALA A 293 -58.26 15.82 12.85
C ALA A 293 -57.78 17.27 13.05
N GLY A 294 -58.69 18.23 12.91
CA GLY A 294 -58.39 19.65 13.16
C GLY A 294 -57.57 20.35 12.07
N GLY A 295 -57.51 19.79 10.85
CA GLY A 295 -56.74 20.36 9.74
C GLY A 295 -55.25 19.98 9.75
N TRP A 296 -54.85 19.08 10.64
CA TRP A 296 -53.51 18.50 10.66
C TRP A 296 -53.35 17.40 9.60
N PHE A 297 -52.12 16.94 9.39
CA PHE A 297 -51.82 15.78 8.55
C PHE A 297 -50.60 15.05 9.09
N THR A 298 -50.45 13.79 8.70
CA THR A 298 -49.26 12.97 8.91
C THR A 298 -48.56 12.79 7.57
N LEU A 299 -47.31 13.22 7.49
CA LEU A 299 -46.40 12.95 6.37
C LEU A 299 -45.55 11.73 6.74
N SER A 300 -45.49 10.76 5.85
CA SER A 300 -44.56 9.63 5.98
C SER A 300 -43.82 9.48 4.66
N VAL A 301 -42.49 9.52 4.73
CA VAL A 301 -41.60 9.34 3.58
C VAL A 301 -40.81 8.07 3.85
N GLY A 302 -40.79 7.15 2.89
CA GLY A 302 -40.04 5.91 3.00
C GLY A 302 -39.49 5.49 1.65
N ILE A 303 -38.61 4.51 1.68
CA ILE A 303 -38.09 3.82 0.48
C ILE A 303 -38.48 2.36 0.53
N ASP A 304 -38.83 1.77 -0.61
CA ASP A 304 -38.96 0.31 -0.74
C ASP A 304 -37.62 -0.29 -1.16
N LEU A 305 -37.00 -1.07 -0.26
CA LEU A 305 -35.76 -1.81 -0.52
C LEU A 305 -36.07 -3.30 -0.51
N ASP A 306 -35.99 -3.96 -1.67
CA ASP A 306 -36.28 -5.39 -1.83
C ASP A 306 -37.66 -5.82 -1.26
N GLY A 307 -38.68 -4.99 -1.43
CA GLY A 307 -40.04 -5.24 -0.91
C GLY A 307 -40.19 -4.97 0.59
N LYS A 308 -39.20 -4.34 1.23
CA LYS A 308 -39.27 -3.85 2.61
C LYS A 308 -39.23 -2.33 2.63
N ARG A 309 -40.32 -1.75 3.12
CA ARG A 309 -40.40 -0.32 3.38
C ARG A 309 -39.50 0.09 4.55
N LEU A 310 -38.59 1.00 4.30
CA LEU A 310 -37.75 1.68 5.28
C LEU A 310 -38.28 3.11 5.50
N ASP A 311 -38.52 3.50 6.75
CA ASP A 311 -38.92 4.87 7.08
C ASP A 311 -37.71 5.81 6.99
N LEU A 312 -37.79 6.83 6.15
CA LEU A 312 -36.70 7.77 5.92
C LEU A 312 -36.61 8.83 7.02
N LEU A 313 -37.69 9.14 7.76
CA LEU A 313 -37.66 10.23 8.73
C LEU A 313 -36.59 10.06 9.82
N PRO A 314 -36.45 8.89 10.48
CA PRO A 314 -35.39 8.67 11.46
C PRO A 314 -33.98 8.79 10.86
N ILE A 315 -33.81 8.32 9.62
CA ILE A 315 -32.53 8.33 8.90
C ILE A 315 -32.15 9.77 8.58
N LEU A 316 -33.06 10.53 7.95
CA LEU A 316 -32.88 11.94 7.65
C LEU A 316 -32.60 12.75 8.92
N THR A 317 -33.33 12.48 10.01
CA THR A 317 -33.07 13.15 11.31
C THR A 317 -31.65 12.89 11.80
N SER A 318 -31.18 11.64 11.71
CA SER A 318 -29.80 11.31 12.11
C SER A 318 -28.74 11.97 11.23
N LEU A 319 -29.04 12.18 9.94
CA LEU A 319 -28.15 12.87 9.01
C LEU A 319 -28.09 14.37 9.31
N LEU A 320 -29.23 14.99 9.65
CA LEU A 320 -29.30 16.39 10.06
C LEU A 320 -28.52 16.67 11.36
N ASP A 321 -28.41 15.68 12.25
CA ASP A 321 -27.62 15.77 13.49
C ASP A 321 -26.10 15.58 13.27
N SER A 322 -25.68 15.30 12.03
CA SER A 322 -24.29 15.10 11.63
C SER A 322 -23.83 16.16 10.63
N ASP A 323 -22.53 16.17 10.29
CA ASP A 323 -21.95 17.11 9.31
C ASP A 323 -22.39 16.83 7.84
N THR A 324 -23.44 16.03 7.62
CA THR A 324 -23.92 15.65 6.28
C THR A 324 -24.44 16.86 5.50
N ILE A 325 -25.08 17.85 6.15
CA ILE A 325 -25.60 19.02 5.41
C ILE A 325 -24.45 19.81 4.78
N GLU A 326 -23.38 20.04 5.53
CA GLU A 326 -22.18 20.72 5.05
C GLU A 326 -21.54 19.92 3.90
N GLN A 327 -21.45 18.59 4.05
CA GLN A 327 -20.93 17.72 2.99
C GLN A 327 -21.77 17.78 1.71
N LEU A 328 -23.10 17.81 1.83
CA LEU A 328 -24.01 17.89 0.68
C LEU A 328 -23.88 19.23 -0.07
N GLN A 329 -23.52 20.32 0.62
CA GLN A 329 -23.30 21.63 -0.03
C GLN A 329 -22.04 21.68 -0.88
N GLU A 330 -21.08 20.78 -0.63
CA GLU A 330 -19.84 20.67 -1.41
C GLU A 330 -19.96 19.75 -2.62
N LEU A 331 -21.07 19.00 -2.73
CA LEU A 331 -21.33 18.08 -3.84
C LEU A 331 -21.97 18.79 -5.03
N ASP A 332 -21.65 18.31 -6.23
CA ASP A 332 -22.40 18.67 -7.43
C ASP A 332 -23.84 18.11 -7.36
N ASP A 333 -24.82 18.80 -7.95
CA ASP A 333 -26.25 18.42 -7.90
C ASP A 333 -26.54 16.97 -8.33
N ASN A 334 -25.69 16.38 -9.19
CA ASN A 334 -25.85 15.01 -9.70
C ASN A 334 -24.93 14.00 -8.99
N GLU A 335 -24.20 14.41 -7.96
CA GLU A 335 -23.30 13.51 -7.24
C GLU A 335 -24.06 12.77 -6.12
N PRO A 336 -24.13 11.42 -6.16
CA PRO A 336 -24.83 10.67 -5.13
C PRO A 336 -24.09 10.73 -3.79
N HIS A 337 -24.87 10.90 -2.72
CA HIS A 337 -24.40 10.80 -1.34
C HIS A 337 -24.72 9.41 -0.77
N LEU A 338 -23.74 8.78 -0.12
CA LEU A 338 -23.91 7.45 0.46
C LEU A 338 -24.48 7.56 1.86
N ILE A 339 -25.63 6.92 2.08
CA ILE A 339 -26.25 6.78 3.39
C ILE A 339 -25.93 5.39 3.93
N TYR A 340 -25.28 5.35 5.10
CA TYR A 340 -24.93 4.09 5.77
C TYR A 340 -26.05 3.70 6.72
N LEU A 341 -26.81 2.67 6.34
CA LEU A 341 -27.87 2.14 7.19
C LEU A 341 -27.28 1.24 8.30
N PRO A 342 -27.84 1.28 9.53
CA PRO A 342 -27.32 0.58 10.70
C PRO A 342 -27.44 -0.95 10.68
#